data_AF-A0A8S3BH07-F1
#
_entry.id   AF-A0A8S3BH07-F1
#
_cell.length_a   1.000
_cell.length_b   1.000
_cell.length_c   1.000
_cell.angle_alpha   90.00
_cell.angle_beta   90.00
_cell.angle_gamma   90.00
#
_symmetry.space_group_name_H-M   'P 1'
#
loop_
_entity.id
_entity.type
_entity.pdbx_description
1 polymer ?
#
loop_
_entity_poly.entity_id
_entity_poly.type
_entity_poly.pdbx_seq_one_letter_code
_entity_poly.pdbx_strand_id
1 'polypeptide(L)' 'MVLENATELWQETPKSSKAKAAATAAPGEEGKTSGSKPVNKERYISKMFLRGDSVILILKNPKAKAAD' A
#
# COMPACT_ATOMS: atom_id res chain seq x y z
N MET A 1 -9.61 -9.71 -16.35
CA MET A 1 -8.67 -10.72 -15.83
C MET A 1 -9.34 -11.45 -14.69
N VAL A 2 -9.26 -12.77 -14.67
CA VAL A 2 -9.72 -13.60 -13.55
C VAL A 2 -8.47 -13.99 -12.75
N LEU A 3 -8.47 -13.67 -11.46
CA LEU A 3 -7.38 -13.98 -10.53
C LEU A 3 -7.91 -14.90 -9.43
N GLU A 4 -7.11 -15.90 -9.06
CA GLU A 4 -7.39 -16.79 -7.93
C GLU A 4 -6.25 -16.68 -6.92
N ASN A 5 -6.57 -16.79 -5.63
CA ASN A 5 -5.62 -16.70 -4.52
C ASN A 5 -4.73 -15.43 -4.59
N ALA A 6 -5.36 -14.28 -4.86
CA ALA A 6 -4.67 -13.01 -5.02
C ALA A 6 -4.40 -12.35 -3.65
N THR A 7 -3.26 -11.66 -3.55
CA THR A 7 -2.94 -10.78 -2.42
C THR A 7 -2.83 -9.35 -2.93
N GLU A 8 -3.67 -8.48 -2.39
CA GLU A 8 -3.61 -7.04 -2.63
C GLU A 8 -2.72 -6.39 -1.56
N LEU A 9 -1.85 -5.46 -1.97
CA LEU A 9 -0.99 -4.68 -1.07
C LEU A 9 -1.10 -3.19 -1.38
N TRP A 10 -1.29 -2.38 -0.34
CA TRP A 10 -1.30 -0.92 -0.46
C TRP A 10 -0.74 -0.27 0.81
N GLN A 11 -0.50 1.03 0.74
CA GLN A 11 -0.09 1.83 1.89
C GLN A 11 -1.15 2.87 2.22
N GLU A 12 -1.41 3.06 3.51
CA GLU A 12 -2.23 4.16 4.00
C GLU A 12 -1.34 5.12 4.78
N THR A 13 -1.50 6.42 4.54
CA THR A 13 -0.94 7.47 5.40
C THR A 13 -2.02 7.87 6.41
N PRO A 14 -1.88 7.54 7.71
CA PRO A 14 -2.88 7.94 8.70
C PRO A 14 -3.09 9.46 8.71
N LYS A 15 -4.32 9.95 8.67
CA LYS A 15 -4.55 11.38 8.92
C LYS A 15 -4.31 11.64 10.40
N SER A 16 -3.22 12.32 10.76
CA SER A 16 -3.02 12.78 12.14
C SER A 16 -4.06 13.85 12.43
N SER A 17 -4.90 13.63 13.44
CA SER A 17 -5.66 14.74 14.01
C SER A 17 -4.65 15.71 14.61
N LYS A 18 -4.80 17.00 14.26
CA LYS A 18 -3.92 18.13 14.61
C LYS A 18 -3.51 18.20 16.09
N ALA A 19 -4.25 17.54 17.00
CA ALA A 19 -4.00 17.53 18.43
C ALA A 19 -2.82 16.65 18.90
N LYS A 20 -2.43 15.59 18.17
CA LYS A 20 -1.36 14.66 18.64
C LYS A 20 0.03 14.96 18.06
N ALA A 21 0.13 15.90 17.12
CA ALA A 21 1.37 16.24 16.40
C ALA A 21 2.31 17.19 17.20
N ALA A 22 1.80 17.88 18.22
CA ALA A 22 2.59 18.83 19.02
C ALA A 22 3.29 18.22 20.25
N ALA A 23 2.91 17.01 20.67
CA ALA A 23 3.37 16.44 21.95
C ALA A 23 4.70 15.68 21.89
N THR A 24 5.27 15.45 20.69
CA THR A 24 6.50 14.66 20.52
C THR A 24 7.57 15.32 19.66
N ALA A 25 7.48 16.63 19.41
CA ALA A 25 8.48 17.36 18.63
C ALA A 25 9.51 18.02 19.57
N ALA A 26 10.78 17.66 19.41
CA ALA A 26 11.89 18.50 19.85
C ALA A 26 11.83 19.84 19.09
N PRO A 27 12.11 20.98 19.75
CA PRO A 27 12.00 22.29 19.12
C PRO A 27 13.25 22.56 18.26
N GLY A 28 13.10 22.73 16.95
CA GLY A 28 14.22 23.26 16.13
C GLY A 28 14.33 22.92 14.64
N GLU A 29 13.37 22.24 14.00
CA GLU A 29 13.47 21.96 12.56
C GLU A 29 12.24 22.49 11.80
N GLU A 30 12.39 23.65 11.16
CA GLU A 30 11.42 24.19 10.21
C GLU A 30 11.37 23.29 8.97
N GLY A 31 10.23 22.66 8.69
CA GLY A 31 9.98 22.08 7.36
C GLY A 31 9.51 20.62 7.29
N LYS A 32 9.14 19.95 8.38
CA LYS A 32 8.52 18.62 8.31
C LYS A 32 7.31 18.53 9.23
N THR A 33 6.13 18.80 8.69
CA THR A 33 4.88 18.30 9.29
C THR A 33 5.11 16.83 9.62
N SER A 34 5.04 16.48 10.90
CA SER A 34 5.17 15.12 11.43
C SER A 34 3.98 14.29 10.97
N GLY A 35 3.96 14.04 9.65
CA GLY A 35 3.04 13.13 8.98
C GLY A 35 3.23 11.77 9.62
N SER A 36 2.11 11.17 9.99
CA SER A 36 2.09 9.79 10.45
C SER A 36 2.87 8.88 9.47
N LYS A 37 3.51 7.85 10.00
CA LYS A 37 4.26 6.90 9.17
C LYS A 37 3.28 6.15 8.25
N PRO A 38 3.60 5.98 6.95
CA PRO A 38 2.81 5.11 6.08
C PRO A 38 2.73 3.71 6.68
N VAL A 39 1.53 3.12 6.68
CA VAL A 39 1.26 1.78 7.18
C VAL A 39 0.94 0.89 5.98
N ASN A 40 1.70 -0.19 5.83
CA ASN A 40 1.42 -1.20 4.81
C ASN A 40 0.21 -2.03 5.22
N LYS A 41 -0.69 -2.26 4.27
CA LYS A 41 -1.83 -3.15 4.40
C LYS A 41 -1.78 -4.21 3.32
N GLU A 42 -2.32 -5.37 3.68
CA GLU A 42 -2.48 -6.50 2.79
C GLU A 42 -3.87 -7.09 2.94
N ARG A 43 -4.38 -7.68 1.85
CA ARG A 43 -5.65 -8.39 1.86
C ARG A 43 -5.56 -9.62 0.97
N TYR A 44 -6.02 -10.74 1.49
CA TYR A 44 -6.19 -11.97 0.72
C TYR A 44 -7.57 -12.01 0.05
N ILE A 45 -7.60 -12.40 -1.22
CA ILE A 45 -8.80 -12.52 -2.05
C ILE A 45 -8.77 -13.86 -2.77
N SER A 46 -9.69 -14.76 -2.40
CA SER A 46 -9.73 -16.12 -2.97
C SER A 46 -10.02 -16.15 -4.47
N LYS A 47 -10.94 -15.31 -4.96
CA LYS A 47 -11.24 -15.14 -6.39
C LYS A 47 -11.61 -13.68 -6.69
N MET A 48 -11.07 -13.13 -7.77
CA MET A 48 -11.30 -11.74 -8.18
C MET A 48 -11.43 -11.63 -9.70
N PHE A 49 -12.39 -10.84 -10.15
CA PHE A 49 -12.45 -10.37 -11.52
C PHE A 49 -12.00 -8.91 -11.59
N LEU A 50 -10.98 -8.62 -12.40
CA LEU A 50 -10.44 -7.28 -12.61
C LEU A 50 -10.67 -6.83 -14.06
N ARG A 51 -11.26 -5.64 -14.25
CA ARG A 51 -11.44 -5.04 -15.58
C ARG A 51 -10.11 -4.48 -16.10
N GLY A 52 -9.89 -4.52 -17.41
CA GLY A 52 -8.58 -4.23 -18.02
C GLY A 52 -8.18 -2.75 -18.12
N ASP A 53 -9.13 -1.83 -17.97
CA ASP A 53 -8.92 -0.38 -17.99
C ASP A 53 -8.14 0.16 -16.78
N SER A 54 -8.29 -0.48 -15.62
CA SER A 54 -7.58 -0.08 -14.39
C SER A 54 -6.15 -0.63 -14.30
N VAL A 55 -5.71 -1.43 -15.28
CA VAL A 55 -4.41 -2.10 -15.26
C VAL A 55 -3.38 -1.26 -16.01
N ILE A 56 -2.37 -0.76 -15.30
CA ILE A 56 -1.31 0.07 -15.88
C ILE A 56 -0.11 -0.77 -16.34
N LEU A 57 0.31 -1.75 -15.53
CA LEU A 57 1.48 -2.59 -15.79
C LEU A 57 1.23 -4.02 -15.31
N ILE A 58 1.70 -4.99 -16.09
CA ILE A 58 1.71 -6.41 -15.73
C ILE A 58 3.14 -6.92 -15.77
N LEU A 59 3.67 -7.33 -14.62
CA LEU A 59 4.96 -8.00 -14.51
C LEU A 59 4.76 -9.51 -14.31
N LYS A 60 5.17 -10.32 -15.29
CA LYS A 60 5.07 -11.78 -15.19
C LYS A 60 6.21 -12.32 -14.34
N ASN A 61 5.91 -13.06 -13.27
CA ASN A 61 6.92 -13.66 -12.41
C ASN A 61 7.70 -14.74 -13.19
N PRO A 62 9.02 -14.60 -13.41
CA PRO A 62 9.80 -15.57 -14.17
C PRO A 62 9.91 -16.93 -13.48
N LYS A 63 9.74 -16.98 -12.16
CA LYS A 63 9.79 -18.25 -11.40
C LYS A 63 8.55 -19.11 -11.58
N ALA A 64 7.43 -18.52 -12.00
CA ALA A 64 6.17 -19.26 -12.20
C ALA A 64 6.22 -20.18 -13.43
N LYS A 65 7.06 -19.86 -14.44
CA LYS A 65 7.21 -20.69 -15.65
C LYS A 65 8.04 -21.96 -15.47
N ALA A 66 8.80 -22.07 -14.38
CA ALA A 66 9.67 -23.22 -14.14
C ALA A 66 8.94 -24.39 -13.45
N ALA A 67 7.65 -24.22 -13.13
CA ALA A 67 6.84 -25.19 -12.40
C ALA A 67 5.71 -25.82 -13.26
N ASP A 68 5.76 -25.59 -14.57
CA ASP A 68 4.90 -26.23 -15.59
C ASP A 68 5.71 -27.29 -16.35
#